data_AF-A0A962DL36-F1
#
_entry.id   AF-A0A962DL36-F1
#
_cell.length_a   1.000
_cell.length_b   1.000
_cell.length_c   1.000
_cell.angle_alpha   90.00
_cell.angle_beta   90.00
_cell.angle_gamma   90.00
#
_symmetry.space_group_name_H-M   'P 1'
#
loop_
_entity.id
_entity.type
_entity.pdbx_description
1 polymer ?
#
loop_
_entity_poly.entity_id
_entity_poly.type
_entity_poly.pdbx_seq_one_letter_code
_entity_poly.pdbx_strand_id
1 'polypeptide(L)'
;SKDPFWENKAQDLITAAIAVECMDKTPEKRQFANVISYCYGVNWNEMKNKMLESPIRAMQNSVQSLMNTEIESRNTLEGIRQQAQSFLSVSEGAKMERATRDSDWHPLDLRKQPATIYIGLKVGEIDTYSSVLRVFIAQHLRALFQELPTQESQEILFMLDEFPRLKYMSEIEEALDVGRQYKIKLFLVIQYIEQVVSHYKSGNGLIGSCAVRAFMNPSGHDGSAKKLSEELGKMESIVDGSQHNIADMTDLTGSEYANDVIILSSGNKPIRATKHFAYQDEELTKRMSIPAPIINRNPTGRLIQD
;
A
#
# COMPACT_ATOMS: atom_id res chain seq x y z
N SER A 1 19.15 -16.94 0.40
CA SER A 1 18.08 -17.94 0.40
C SER A 1 17.55 -18.03 1.82
N LYS A 2 16.42 -17.38 2.13
CA LYS A 2 15.73 -17.59 3.42
C LYS A 2 14.98 -18.91 3.27
N ASP A 3 15.11 -19.80 4.26
CA ASP A 3 14.39 -21.07 4.25
C ASP A 3 12.87 -20.78 4.26
N PRO A 4 12.13 -21.12 3.19
CA PRO A 4 10.70 -20.81 3.09
C PRO A 4 9.88 -21.62 4.10
N PHE A 5 10.45 -22.65 4.74
CA PHE A 5 9.76 -23.47 5.73
C PHE A 5 9.19 -22.64 6.89
N TRP A 6 10.02 -21.81 7.53
CA TRP A 6 9.61 -21.03 8.71
C TRP A 6 8.55 -19.99 8.36
N GLU A 7 8.70 -19.33 7.22
CA GLU A 7 7.76 -18.31 6.74
C GLU A 7 6.40 -18.93 6.41
N ASN A 8 6.39 -20.04 5.66
CA ASN A 8 5.16 -20.76 5.32
C ASN A 8 4.45 -21.28 6.58
N LYS A 9 5.18 -21.88 7.52
CA LYS A 9 4.58 -22.40 8.76
C LYS A 9 4.05 -21.30 9.68
N ALA A 10 4.72 -20.15 9.73
CA ALA A 10 4.19 -18.98 10.42
C ALA A 10 2.91 -18.46 9.77
N GLN A 11 2.85 -18.44 8.43
CA GLN A 11 1.63 -18.09 7.70
C GLN A 11 0.49 -19.07 7.95
N ASP A 12 0.77 -20.38 8.00
CA ASP A 12 -0.21 -21.41 8.36
C ASP A 12 -0.80 -21.15 9.75
N LEU A 13 0.04 -20.83 10.75
CA LEU A 13 -0.39 -20.50 12.10
C LEU A 13 -1.27 -19.25 12.15
N ILE A 14 -0.88 -18.18 11.46
CA ILE A 14 -1.68 -16.93 11.39
C ILE A 14 -3.02 -17.21 10.71
N THR A 15 -3.02 -17.99 9.62
CA THR A 15 -4.25 -18.38 8.90
C THR A 15 -5.18 -19.19 9.79
N ALA A 16 -4.63 -20.14 10.56
CA ALA A 16 -5.38 -20.91 11.53
C ALA A 16 -6.01 -20.02 12.61
N ALA A 17 -5.26 -19.05 13.15
CA ALA A 17 -5.76 -18.11 14.15
C ALA A 17 -6.89 -17.22 13.60
N ILE A 18 -6.76 -16.73 12.36
CA ILE A 18 -7.83 -15.98 11.66
C ILE A 18 -9.06 -16.86 11.48
N ALA A 19 -8.89 -18.11 11.06
CA ALA A 19 -10.00 -19.03 10.82
C ALA A 19 -10.81 -19.30 12.09
N VAL A 20 -10.14 -19.48 13.23
CA VAL A 20 -10.81 -19.64 14.54
C VAL A 20 -11.61 -18.39 14.91
N GLU A 21 -11.01 -17.20 14.79
CA GLU A 21 -11.72 -15.94 15.06
C GLU A 21 -12.96 -15.76 14.16
N CYS A 22 -12.84 -16.14 12.88
CA CYS A 22 -13.93 -16.05 11.91
C CYS A 22 -15.06 -17.05 12.14
N MET A 23 -14.75 -18.24 12.69
CA MET A 23 -15.70 -19.31 12.95
C MET A 23 -16.55 -19.03 14.19
N ASP A 24 -15.94 -18.51 15.26
CA ASP A 24 -16.62 -18.31 16.54
C ASP A 24 -17.46 -17.03 16.58
N LYS A 25 -17.10 -16.04 15.78
CA LYS A 25 -17.61 -14.67 15.92
C LYS A 25 -18.22 -14.16 14.63
N THR A 26 -19.37 -13.49 14.79
CA THR A 26 -19.95 -12.68 13.72
C THR A 26 -18.97 -11.57 13.32
N PRO A 27 -19.03 -11.07 12.06
CA PRO A 27 -18.08 -10.08 11.56
C PRO A 27 -17.83 -8.89 12.50
N GLU A 28 -18.87 -8.40 13.17
CA GLU A 28 -18.86 -7.22 14.07
C GLU A 28 -18.18 -7.50 15.42
N LYS A 29 -17.92 -8.76 15.75
CA LYS A 29 -17.28 -9.20 16.99
C LYS A 29 -15.85 -9.68 16.77
N ARG A 30 -15.40 -9.82 15.53
CA ARG A 30 -14.04 -10.26 15.19
C ARG A 30 -13.06 -9.16 15.52
N GLN A 31 -11.95 -9.51 16.18
CA GLN A 31 -10.90 -8.56 16.53
C GLN A 31 -9.55 -9.11 16.16
N PHE A 32 -8.76 -8.29 15.47
CA PHE A 32 -7.41 -8.65 15.07
C PHE A 32 -6.50 -8.94 16.28
N ALA A 33 -6.74 -8.29 17.42
CA ALA A 33 -6.02 -8.55 18.67
C ALA A 33 -6.13 -10.00 19.17
N ASN A 34 -7.27 -10.67 18.93
CA ASN A 34 -7.43 -12.08 19.29
C ASN A 34 -6.56 -12.99 18.41
N VAL A 35 -6.46 -12.68 17.11
CA VAL A 35 -5.55 -13.36 16.18
C VAL A 35 -4.11 -13.28 16.66
N ILE A 36 -3.66 -12.07 17.06
CA ILE A 36 -2.33 -11.85 17.63
C ILE A 36 -2.16 -12.71 18.90
N SER A 37 -3.13 -12.67 19.81
CA SER A 37 -3.10 -13.44 21.06
C SER A 37 -2.89 -14.94 20.84
N TYR A 38 -3.58 -15.53 19.85
CA TYR A 38 -3.38 -16.94 19.47
C TYR A 38 -1.95 -17.21 18.96
N CYS A 39 -1.37 -16.33 18.16
CA CYS A 39 0.02 -16.46 17.69
C CYS A 39 1.05 -16.32 18.83
N TYR A 40 0.69 -15.65 19.92
CA TYR A 40 1.45 -15.59 21.17
C TYR A 40 1.26 -16.83 22.07
N GLY A 41 0.41 -17.77 21.67
CA GLY A 41 0.10 -18.97 22.43
C GLY A 41 -0.94 -18.76 23.53
N VAL A 42 -1.52 -17.56 23.65
CA VAL A 42 -2.67 -17.31 24.53
C VAL A 42 -3.84 -18.13 23.99
N ASN A 43 -4.54 -18.84 24.89
CA ASN A 43 -5.67 -19.70 24.55
C ASN A 43 -5.33 -20.79 23.49
N TRP A 44 -4.07 -21.25 23.42
CA TRP A 44 -3.63 -22.27 22.46
C TRP A 44 -4.46 -23.55 22.48
N ASN A 45 -4.78 -24.08 23.66
CA ASN A 45 -5.58 -25.31 23.78
C ASN A 45 -7.03 -25.09 23.33
N GLU A 46 -7.59 -23.91 23.61
CA GLU A 46 -8.93 -23.55 23.15
C GLU A 46 -8.97 -23.46 21.62
N MET A 47 -7.97 -22.79 21.02
CA MET A 47 -7.80 -22.73 19.57
C MET A 47 -7.72 -24.13 18.96
N LYS A 48 -6.92 -25.02 19.55
CA LYS A 48 -6.78 -26.41 19.07
C LYS A 48 -8.11 -27.16 19.09
N ASN A 49 -8.81 -27.12 20.23
CA ASN A 49 -10.08 -27.82 20.40
C ASN A 49 -11.13 -27.32 19.38
N LYS A 50 -11.26 -26.00 19.23
CA LYS A 50 -12.17 -25.39 18.25
C LYS A 50 -11.87 -25.83 16.82
N MET A 51 -10.60 -25.88 16.43
CA MET A 51 -10.23 -26.33 15.08
C MET A 51 -10.49 -27.82 14.86
N LEU A 52 -10.30 -28.68 15.88
CA LEU A 52 -10.58 -30.11 15.80
C LEU A 52 -12.09 -30.39 15.70
N GLU A 53 -12.90 -29.66 16.46
CA GLU A 53 -14.36 -29.75 16.46
C GLU A 53 -15.02 -29.07 15.26
N SER A 54 -14.25 -28.27 14.50
CA SER A 54 -14.74 -27.56 13.33
C SER A 54 -15.29 -28.54 12.28
N PRO A 55 -16.43 -28.26 11.65
CA PRO A 55 -16.91 -29.03 10.49
C PRO A 55 -16.03 -28.84 9.25
N ILE A 56 -15.06 -27.92 9.27
CA ILE A 56 -14.19 -27.59 8.15
C ILE A 56 -12.92 -28.44 8.20
N ARG A 57 -12.84 -29.44 7.29
CA ARG A 57 -11.69 -30.36 7.21
C ARG A 57 -10.34 -29.67 7.04
N ALA A 58 -10.28 -28.53 6.35
CA ALA A 58 -9.05 -27.76 6.19
C ALA A 58 -8.53 -27.23 7.55
N MET A 59 -9.42 -26.81 8.44
CA MET A 59 -9.04 -26.39 9.80
C MET A 59 -8.54 -27.57 10.62
N GLN A 60 -9.24 -28.71 10.56
CA GLN A 60 -8.82 -29.95 11.22
C GLN A 60 -7.41 -30.39 10.78
N ASN A 61 -7.16 -30.40 9.46
CA ASN A 61 -5.84 -30.75 8.91
C ASN A 61 -4.76 -29.74 9.35
N SER A 62 -5.07 -28.44 9.36
CA SER A 62 -4.15 -27.39 9.77
C SER A 62 -3.74 -27.52 11.24
N VAL A 63 -4.69 -27.68 12.15
CA VAL A 63 -4.39 -27.87 13.57
C VAL A 63 -3.66 -29.19 13.81
N GLN A 64 -4.01 -30.26 13.10
CA GLN A 64 -3.35 -31.54 13.25
C GLN A 64 -1.89 -31.48 12.80
N SER A 65 -1.58 -30.72 11.72
CA SER A 65 -0.19 -30.46 11.34
C SER A 65 0.57 -29.72 12.45
N LEU A 66 -0.02 -28.69 13.07
CA LEU A 66 0.61 -27.93 14.15
C LEU A 66 0.82 -28.79 15.40
N MET A 67 -0.15 -29.66 15.73
CA MET A 67 -0.07 -30.61 16.84
C MET A 67 0.99 -31.68 16.61
N ASN A 68 1.10 -32.23 15.41
CA ASN A 68 2.16 -33.19 15.09
C ASN A 68 3.54 -32.53 15.24
N THR A 69 3.70 -31.30 14.77
CA THR A 69 4.93 -30.52 15.02
C THR A 69 5.19 -30.30 16.51
N GLU A 70 4.17 -30.00 17.31
CA GLU A 70 4.28 -29.87 18.78
C GLU A 70 4.77 -31.16 19.45
N ILE A 71 4.26 -32.31 19.00
CA ILE A 71 4.59 -33.65 19.52
C ILE A 71 6.02 -34.05 19.12
N GLU A 72 6.39 -33.82 17.86
CA GLU A 72 7.71 -34.16 17.33
C GLU A 72 8.81 -33.25 17.90
N SER A 73 8.55 -31.95 18.01
CA SER A 73 9.51 -30.96 18.51
C SER A 73 8.82 -29.67 18.97
N ARG A 74 8.74 -29.50 20.30
CA ARG A 74 8.27 -28.24 20.91
C ARG A 74 9.09 -27.03 20.47
N ASN A 75 10.40 -27.19 20.33
CA ASN A 75 11.30 -26.12 19.87
C ASN A 75 10.95 -25.65 18.45
N THR A 76 10.50 -26.57 17.58
CA THR A 76 10.08 -26.22 16.22
C THR A 76 8.79 -25.39 16.26
N LEU A 77 7.81 -25.77 17.10
CA LEU A 77 6.60 -24.97 17.27
C LEU A 77 6.90 -23.58 17.84
N GLU A 78 7.81 -23.48 18.81
CA GLU A 78 8.26 -22.19 19.36
C GLU A 78 8.94 -21.32 18.30
N GLY A 79 9.77 -21.89 17.45
CA GLY A 79 10.36 -21.17 16.31
C GLY A 79 9.32 -20.67 15.31
N ILE A 80 8.28 -21.47 15.01
CA ILE A 80 7.16 -21.04 14.16
C ILE A 80 6.41 -19.87 14.79
N ARG A 81 6.15 -19.92 16.11
CA ARG A 81 5.50 -18.82 16.84
C ARG A 81 6.34 -17.56 16.82
N GLN A 82 7.64 -17.65 17.10
CA GLN A 82 8.54 -16.49 17.04
C GLN A 82 8.57 -15.86 15.64
N GLN A 83 8.56 -16.69 14.60
CA GLN A 83 8.49 -16.21 13.23
C GLN A 83 7.16 -15.48 12.96
N ALA A 84 6.01 -16.02 13.39
CA ALA A 84 4.71 -15.38 13.26
C ALA A 84 4.63 -14.06 14.06
N GLN A 85 5.14 -14.06 15.30
CA GLN A 85 5.21 -12.87 16.16
C GLN A 85 6.04 -11.76 15.50
N SER A 86 7.16 -12.10 14.84
CA SER A 86 7.97 -11.11 14.12
C SER A 86 7.17 -10.37 13.03
N PHE A 87 6.24 -11.04 12.35
CA PHE A 87 5.37 -10.43 11.34
C PHE A 87 4.28 -9.54 11.94
N LEU A 88 3.80 -9.89 13.13
CA LEU A 88 2.70 -9.22 13.81
C LEU A 88 3.14 -8.14 14.79
N SER A 89 4.44 -8.06 15.12
CA SER A 89 5.03 -7.18 16.14
C SER A 89 4.56 -5.72 16.08
N VAL A 90 4.44 -5.17 14.87
CA VAL A 90 3.95 -3.79 14.68
C VAL A 90 2.51 -3.57 15.14
N SER A 91 1.70 -4.63 15.16
CA SER A 91 0.25 -4.57 15.42
C SER A 91 -0.12 -4.69 16.90
N GLU A 92 0.87 -4.93 17.78
CA GLU A 92 0.66 -5.14 19.22
C GLU A 92 0.39 -3.84 19.99
N GLY A 93 0.83 -2.71 19.47
CA GLY A 93 0.67 -1.44 20.16
C GLY A 93 -0.80 -1.11 20.38
N ALA A 94 -1.14 -0.56 21.55
CA ALA A 94 -2.51 -0.15 21.89
C ALA A 94 -3.14 0.82 20.86
N LYS A 95 -2.32 1.56 20.09
CA LYS A 95 -2.79 2.37 18.96
C LYS A 95 -3.34 1.52 17.82
N MET A 96 -2.61 0.46 17.45
CA MET A 96 -3.00 -0.46 16.38
C MET A 96 -4.19 -1.31 16.79
N GLU A 97 -4.21 -1.81 18.02
CA GLU A 97 -5.37 -2.51 18.57
C GLU A 97 -6.62 -1.62 18.48
N ARG A 98 -6.54 -0.37 18.93
CA ARG A 98 -7.67 0.57 18.81
C ARG A 98 -8.08 0.85 17.36
N ALA A 99 -7.11 0.96 16.45
CA ALA A 99 -7.37 1.24 15.04
C ALA A 99 -7.97 0.04 14.28
N THR A 100 -7.74 -1.19 14.75
CA THR A 100 -8.17 -2.44 14.10
C THR A 100 -9.23 -3.21 14.89
N ARG A 101 -9.78 -2.59 15.94
CA ARG A 101 -10.76 -3.24 16.82
C ARG A 101 -12.08 -3.53 16.12
N ASP A 102 -12.48 -2.66 15.20
CA ASP A 102 -13.79 -2.69 14.58
C ASP A 102 -13.71 -2.07 13.18
N SER A 103 -14.70 -2.34 12.33
CA SER A 103 -14.79 -1.79 10.98
C SER A 103 -16.23 -1.44 10.66
N ASP A 104 -16.49 -0.17 10.36
CA ASP A 104 -17.81 0.38 10.04
C ASP A 104 -17.99 0.71 8.55
N TRP A 105 -16.99 0.39 7.71
CA TRP A 105 -17.10 0.47 6.25
C TRP A 105 -16.56 -0.79 5.58
N HIS A 106 -17.04 -1.02 4.35
CA HIS A 106 -16.42 -1.93 3.39
C HIS A 106 -15.80 -1.11 2.24
N PRO A 107 -14.68 -1.55 1.62
CA PRO A 107 -14.08 -0.81 0.50
C PRO A 107 -15.06 -0.47 -0.65
N LEU A 108 -16.05 -1.34 -0.89
CA LEU A 108 -17.10 -1.11 -1.91
C LEU A 108 -18.05 0.04 -1.54
N ASP A 109 -18.15 0.45 -0.28
CA ASP A 109 -19.00 1.58 0.12
C ASP A 109 -18.47 2.92 -0.40
N LEU A 110 -17.17 3.01 -0.67
CA LEU A 110 -16.54 4.15 -1.37
C LEU A 110 -17.09 4.36 -2.78
N ARG A 111 -17.76 3.36 -3.37
CA ARG A 111 -18.45 3.49 -4.66
C ARG A 111 -19.82 4.13 -4.55
N LYS A 112 -20.45 4.06 -3.37
CA LYS A 112 -21.83 4.47 -3.13
C LYS A 112 -21.92 5.88 -2.57
N GLN A 113 -20.99 6.25 -1.70
CA GLN A 113 -20.97 7.55 -1.03
C GLN A 113 -19.58 8.19 -1.11
N PRO A 114 -19.49 9.51 -1.35
CA PRO A 114 -18.21 10.20 -1.39
C PRO A 114 -17.60 10.20 0.01
N ALA A 115 -16.46 9.52 0.17
CA ALA A 115 -15.67 9.52 1.38
C ALA A 115 -14.19 9.59 1.04
N THR A 116 -13.37 10.09 1.98
CA THR A 116 -11.93 10.14 1.84
C THR A 116 -11.27 9.55 3.07
N ILE A 117 -10.36 8.61 2.85
CA ILE A 117 -9.61 7.95 3.91
C ILE A 117 -8.21 8.58 3.95
N TYR A 118 -7.88 9.19 5.09
CA TYR A 118 -6.55 9.75 5.34
C TYR A 118 -5.76 8.83 6.25
N ILE A 119 -4.58 8.41 5.80
CA ILE A 119 -3.64 7.64 6.61
C ILE A 119 -2.44 8.51 6.92
N GLY A 120 -2.43 9.08 8.13
CA GLY A 120 -1.35 9.93 8.62
C GLY A 120 -0.35 9.13 9.45
N LEU A 121 0.92 9.14 9.03
CA LEU A 121 2.05 8.60 9.80
C LEU A 121 3.00 9.75 10.16
N LYS A 122 3.70 9.64 11.30
CA LYS A 122 4.78 10.57 11.60
C LYS A 122 6.00 10.29 10.72
N VAL A 123 6.88 11.28 10.62
CA VAL A 123 8.18 11.14 9.95
C VAL A 123 8.94 9.95 10.55
N GLY A 124 9.39 9.03 9.69
CA GLY A 124 10.12 7.82 10.07
C GLY A 124 9.26 6.62 10.49
N GLU A 125 7.93 6.77 10.63
CA GLU A 125 7.05 5.66 11.02
C GLU A 125 6.65 4.76 9.83
N ILE A 126 6.85 5.21 8.58
CA ILE A 126 6.42 4.45 7.39
C ILE A 126 7.09 3.08 7.29
N ASP A 127 8.38 2.96 7.60
CA ASP A 127 9.09 1.69 7.54
C ASP A 127 8.56 0.71 8.60
N THR A 128 8.17 1.23 9.77
CA THR A 128 7.60 0.44 10.88
C THR A 128 6.21 -0.07 10.50
N TYR A 129 5.31 0.79 10.00
CA TYR A 129 3.92 0.41 9.68
C TYR A 129 3.72 -0.09 8.24
N SER A 130 4.78 -0.20 7.44
CA SER A 130 4.69 -0.60 6.03
C SER A 130 3.92 -1.91 5.85
N SER A 131 4.11 -2.92 6.71
CA SER A 131 3.36 -4.18 6.60
C SER A 131 1.84 -3.99 6.77
N VAL A 132 1.42 -3.18 7.75
CA VAL A 132 0.01 -2.86 7.99
C VAL A 132 -0.57 -2.06 6.83
N LEU A 133 0.16 -1.03 6.37
CA LEU A 133 -0.26 -0.23 5.22
C LEU A 133 -0.45 -1.09 3.96
N ARG A 134 0.49 -2.02 3.72
CA ARG A 134 0.42 -2.94 2.59
C ARG A 134 -0.80 -3.84 2.68
N VAL A 135 -1.11 -4.39 3.86
CA VAL A 135 -2.34 -5.17 4.06
C VAL A 135 -3.57 -4.30 3.80
N PHE A 136 -3.59 -3.07 4.33
CA PHE A 136 -4.69 -2.14 4.12
C PHE A 136 -4.92 -1.83 2.64
N ILE A 137 -3.88 -1.45 1.91
CA ILE A 137 -3.99 -1.12 0.48
C ILE A 137 -4.39 -2.37 -0.32
N ALA A 138 -3.73 -3.51 -0.07
CA ALA A 138 -3.99 -4.75 -0.79
C ALA A 138 -5.43 -5.24 -0.58
N GLN A 139 -5.95 -5.24 0.65
CA GLN A 139 -7.33 -5.66 0.89
C GLN A 139 -8.35 -4.74 0.22
N HIS A 140 -8.09 -3.43 0.18
CA HIS A 140 -8.99 -2.47 -0.47
C HIS A 140 -8.97 -2.69 -1.98
N LEU A 141 -7.79 -2.80 -2.61
CA LEU A 141 -7.69 -3.08 -4.04
C LEU A 141 -8.36 -4.41 -4.40
N ARG A 142 -8.08 -5.49 -3.66
CA ARG A 142 -8.71 -6.81 -3.89
C ARG A 142 -10.23 -6.75 -3.79
N ALA A 143 -10.78 -6.08 -2.77
CA ALA A 143 -12.22 -5.92 -2.63
C ALA A 143 -12.82 -5.10 -3.78
N LEU A 144 -12.14 -4.04 -4.22
CA LEU A 144 -12.58 -3.20 -5.33
C LEU A 144 -12.49 -3.89 -6.70
N PHE A 145 -11.68 -4.96 -6.82
CA PHE A 145 -11.58 -5.79 -8.03
C PHE A 145 -12.58 -6.95 -8.07
N GLN A 146 -13.35 -7.20 -7.00
CA GLN A 146 -14.32 -8.31 -7.00
C GLN A 146 -15.51 -8.08 -7.95
N GLU A 147 -15.90 -6.83 -8.17
CA GLU A 147 -17.07 -6.47 -8.96
C GLU A 147 -16.76 -5.30 -9.90
N LEU A 148 -17.24 -5.40 -11.15
CA LEU A 148 -17.13 -4.29 -12.09
C LEU A 148 -18.06 -3.14 -11.66
N PRO A 149 -17.57 -1.89 -11.61
CA PRO A 149 -18.38 -0.75 -11.21
C PRO A 149 -19.44 -0.41 -12.28
N THR A 150 -20.56 0.15 -11.84
CA THR A 150 -21.59 0.67 -12.74
C THR A 150 -21.22 2.07 -13.26
N GLN A 151 -22.01 2.62 -14.18
CA GLN A 151 -21.84 4.01 -14.64
C GLN A 151 -21.98 5.02 -13.50
N GLU A 152 -22.84 4.76 -12.51
CA GLU A 152 -23.09 5.63 -11.35
C GLU A 152 -22.03 5.50 -10.25
N SER A 153 -21.25 4.41 -10.26
CA SER A 153 -20.21 4.18 -9.24
C SER A 153 -19.13 5.27 -9.26
N GLN A 154 -18.75 5.74 -8.08
CA GLN A 154 -17.67 6.73 -7.92
C GLN A 154 -16.31 6.18 -8.39
N GLU A 155 -15.48 7.06 -8.94
CA GLU A 155 -14.07 6.76 -9.18
C GLU A 155 -13.27 6.83 -7.87
N ILE A 156 -12.33 5.90 -7.68
CA ILE A 156 -11.51 5.85 -6.47
C ILE A 156 -10.06 6.16 -6.82
N LEU A 157 -9.48 7.13 -6.13
CA LEU A 157 -8.09 7.52 -6.25
C LEU A 157 -7.29 6.98 -5.06
N PHE A 158 -6.26 6.18 -5.34
CA PHE A 158 -5.20 5.87 -4.38
C PHE A 158 -4.04 6.83 -4.59
N MET A 159 -3.88 7.77 -3.66
CA MET A 159 -2.75 8.69 -3.63
C MET A 159 -1.71 8.14 -2.65
N LEU A 160 -0.60 7.65 -3.19
CA LEU A 160 0.46 6.98 -2.45
C LEU A 160 1.69 7.88 -2.44
N ASP A 161 1.85 8.61 -1.35
CA ASP A 161 3.09 9.34 -1.07
C ASP A 161 4.21 8.37 -0.70
N GLU A 162 5.45 8.70 -1.05
CA GLU A 162 6.61 7.85 -0.83
C GLU A 162 6.39 6.39 -1.27
N PHE A 163 5.73 6.18 -2.42
CA PHE A 163 5.33 4.87 -2.93
C PHE A 163 6.42 3.78 -2.82
N PRO A 164 7.72 4.04 -3.11
CA PRO A 164 8.74 3.00 -3.06
C PRO A 164 8.94 2.38 -1.65
N ARG A 165 8.50 3.05 -0.58
CA ARG A 165 8.53 2.54 0.81
C ARG A 165 7.58 1.36 1.04
N LEU A 166 6.56 1.21 0.20
CA LEU A 166 5.66 0.04 0.23
C LEU A 166 6.30 -1.20 -0.40
N LYS A 167 7.46 -1.06 -1.05
CA LYS A 167 8.18 -2.13 -1.76
C LYS A 167 7.27 -2.81 -2.79
N TYR A 168 7.57 -4.06 -3.15
CA TYR A 168 6.78 -4.82 -4.10
C TYR A 168 5.36 -5.11 -3.59
N MET A 169 4.36 -4.77 -4.40
CA MET A 169 2.94 -5.11 -4.22
C MET A 169 2.35 -5.50 -5.57
N SER A 170 1.90 -6.74 -5.72
CA SER A 170 1.30 -7.24 -6.97
C SER A 170 -0.02 -6.56 -7.29
N GLU A 171 -0.77 -6.14 -6.27
CA GLU A 171 -2.04 -5.42 -6.42
C GLU A 171 -1.86 -4.06 -7.10
N ILE A 172 -0.68 -3.44 -6.96
CA ILE A 172 -0.37 -2.18 -7.63
C ILE A 172 -0.07 -2.41 -9.12
N GLU A 173 0.63 -3.50 -9.47
CA GLU A 173 0.83 -3.89 -10.88
C GLU A 173 -0.52 -4.17 -11.56
N GLU A 174 -1.39 -4.93 -10.89
CA GLU A 174 -2.75 -5.21 -11.36
C GLU A 174 -3.58 -3.92 -11.51
N ALA A 175 -3.50 -3.01 -10.53
CA ALA A 175 -4.21 -1.75 -10.59
C ALA A 175 -3.72 -0.81 -11.71
N LEU A 176 -2.45 -0.86 -12.08
CA LEU A 176 -1.95 -0.13 -13.26
C LEU A 176 -2.43 -0.74 -14.57
N ASP A 177 -2.52 -2.08 -14.64
CA ASP A 177 -2.87 -2.79 -15.86
C ASP A 177 -4.39 -2.72 -16.16
N VAL A 178 -5.23 -3.06 -15.18
CA VAL A 178 -6.69 -3.18 -15.38
C VAL A 178 -7.52 -2.16 -14.60
N GLY A 179 -6.91 -1.34 -13.73
CA GLY A 179 -7.62 -0.43 -12.83
C GLY A 179 -8.59 0.54 -13.50
N ARG A 180 -8.32 0.94 -14.76
CA ARG A 180 -9.23 1.80 -15.54
C ARG A 180 -10.63 1.19 -15.70
N GLN A 181 -10.72 -0.11 -15.97
CA GLN A 181 -12.02 -0.80 -16.12
C GLN A 181 -12.79 -0.82 -14.80
N TYR A 182 -12.06 -0.81 -13.69
CA TYR A 182 -12.61 -0.74 -12.34
C TYR A 182 -12.75 0.69 -11.83
N LYS A 183 -12.63 1.75 -12.65
CA LYS A 183 -12.67 3.15 -12.16
C LYS A 183 -11.72 3.39 -10.97
N ILE A 184 -10.54 2.79 -11.00
CA ILE A 184 -9.46 2.99 -10.03
C ILE A 184 -8.38 3.84 -10.69
N LYS A 185 -7.91 4.85 -9.97
CA LYS A 185 -6.80 5.71 -10.37
C LYS A 185 -5.69 5.59 -9.33
N LEU A 186 -4.45 5.60 -9.79
CA LEU A 186 -3.27 5.63 -8.94
C LEU A 186 -2.55 6.96 -9.16
N PHE A 187 -2.16 7.59 -8.06
CA PHE A 187 -1.25 8.74 -8.04
C PHE A 187 -0.07 8.37 -7.17
N LEU A 188 1.05 8.07 -7.80
CA LEU A 188 2.25 7.55 -7.14
C LEU A 188 3.29 8.66 -7.06
N VAL A 189 3.70 9.02 -5.85
CA VAL A 189 4.81 9.96 -5.62
C VAL A 189 6.07 9.18 -5.34
N ILE A 190 7.14 9.49 -6.07
CA ILE A 190 8.45 8.87 -5.93
C ILE A 190 9.52 9.95 -5.82
N GLN A 191 10.48 9.77 -4.91
CA GLN A 191 11.66 10.64 -4.84
C GLN A 191 12.77 10.13 -5.77
N TYR A 192 12.97 8.82 -5.83
CA TYR A 192 14.07 8.19 -6.54
C TYR A 192 13.55 7.07 -7.44
N ILE A 193 13.84 7.15 -8.74
CA ILE A 193 13.37 6.17 -9.72
C ILE A 193 13.98 4.78 -9.45
N GLU A 194 15.25 4.72 -9.03
CA GLU A 194 15.91 3.44 -8.78
C GLU A 194 15.25 2.64 -7.66
N GLN A 195 14.59 3.29 -6.69
CA GLN A 195 13.89 2.56 -5.64
C GLN A 195 12.74 1.73 -6.22
N VAL A 196 11.99 2.27 -7.19
CA VAL A 196 10.94 1.50 -7.89
C VAL A 196 11.56 0.37 -8.71
N VAL A 197 12.62 0.66 -9.46
CA VAL A 197 13.33 -0.34 -10.29
C VAL A 197 13.93 -1.47 -9.44
N SER A 198 14.37 -1.19 -8.22
CA SER A 198 14.95 -2.19 -7.32
C SER A 198 13.90 -3.12 -6.69
N HIS A 199 12.67 -2.63 -6.48
CA HIS A 199 11.60 -3.40 -5.84
C HIS A 199 10.74 -4.19 -6.84
N TYR A 200 10.63 -3.71 -8.08
CA TYR A 200 9.74 -4.30 -9.10
C TYR A 200 10.54 -4.91 -10.26
N LYS A 201 10.21 -6.15 -10.66
CA LYS A 201 10.87 -6.86 -11.76
C LYS A 201 10.88 -6.05 -13.06
N SER A 202 9.78 -5.34 -13.33
CA SER A 202 9.65 -4.41 -14.45
C SER A 202 9.40 -2.99 -13.96
N GLY A 203 10.21 -2.48 -13.02
CA GLY A 203 9.97 -1.15 -12.44
C GLY A 203 10.01 -0.01 -13.46
N ASN A 204 10.84 -0.12 -14.51
CA ASN A 204 10.79 0.82 -15.63
C ASN A 204 9.49 0.72 -16.43
N GLY A 205 8.98 -0.51 -16.62
CA GLY A 205 7.69 -0.75 -17.26
C GLY A 205 6.54 -0.18 -16.42
N LEU A 206 6.57 -0.37 -15.09
CA LEU A 206 5.60 0.19 -14.15
C LEU A 206 5.49 1.71 -14.32
N ILE A 207 6.63 2.41 -14.33
CA ILE A 207 6.67 3.86 -14.56
C ILE A 207 6.16 4.21 -15.97
N GLY A 208 6.56 3.45 -16.99
CA GLY A 208 6.13 3.66 -18.38
C GLY A 208 4.62 3.47 -18.59
N SER A 209 3.98 2.59 -17.82
CA SER A 209 2.53 2.35 -17.84
C SER A 209 1.72 3.51 -17.25
N CYS A 210 2.33 4.40 -16.45
CA CYS A 210 1.66 5.59 -15.98
C CYS A 210 1.33 6.51 -17.17
N ALA A 211 0.03 6.75 -17.40
CA ALA A 211 -0.46 7.58 -18.49
C ALA A 211 0.03 9.05 -18.43
N VAL A 212 0.32 9.52 -17.21
CA VAL A 212 0.91 10.83 -16.94
C VAL A 212 2.10 10.65 -16.01
N ARG A 213 3.23 11.27 -16.37
CA ARG A 213 4.45 11.33 -15.57
C ARG A 213 4.85 12.79 -15.41
N ALA A 214 5.01 13.25 -14.18
CA ALA A 214 5.42 14.61 -13.86
C ALA A 214 6.78 14.58 -13.16
N PHE A 215 7.77 15.23 -13.75
CA PHE A 215 9.13 15.33 -13.23
C PHE A 215 9.34 16.72 -12.62
N MET A 216 9.84 16.75 -11.39
CA MET A 216 10.12 17.97 -10.65
C MET A 216 11.54 17.88 -10.09
N ASN A 217 12.37 18.89 -10.36
CA ASN A 217 13.80 18.87 -9.96
C ASN A 217 14.51 17.57 -10.36
N PRO A 218 14.49 17.18 -11.65
CA PRO A 218 15.17 15.97 -12.07
C PRO A 218 16.67 16.06 -11.75
N SER A 219 17.24 14.96 -11.27
CA SER A 219 18.64 14.89 -10.86
C SER A 219 19.42 13.92 -11.75
N GLY A 220 20.74 14.14 -11.83
CA GLY A 220 21.64 13.18 -12.50
C GLY A 220 21.96 11.97 -11.63
N HIS A 221 21.85 12.10 -10.30
CA HIS A 221 22.23 11.07 -9.33
C HIS A 221 21.21 9.93 -9.23
N ASP A 222 19.92 10.24 -9.39
CA ASP A 222 18.80 9.30 -9.32
C ASP A 222 18.30 8.83 -10.70
N GLY A 223 19.11 9.10 -11.74
CA GLY A 223 18.81 8.74 -13.12
C GLY A 223 17.58 9.44 -13.72
N SER A 224 16.88 10.30 -12.99
CA SER A 224 15.63 10.92 -13.44
C SER A 224 15.86 11.90 -14.59
N ALA A 225 16.93 12.70 -14.55
CA ALA A 225 17.29 13.60 -15.65
C ALA A 225 17.69 12.84 -16.91
N LYS A 226 18.43 11.72 -16.76
CA LYS A 226 18.81 10.87 -17.88
C LYS A 226 17.57 10.28 -18.56
N LYS A 227 16.70 9.65 -17.75
CA LYS A 227 15.47 9.05 -18.25
C LYS A 227 14.53 10.07 -18.89
N LEU A 228 14.41 11.25 -18.29
CA LEU A 228 13.62 12.34 -18.83
C LEU A 228 14.16 12.84 -20.18
N SER A 229 15.48 13.04 -20.31
CA SER A 229 16.12 13.44 -21.57
C SER A 229 15.88 12.39 -22.67
N GLU A 230 16.01 11.10 -22.34
CA GLU A 230 15.71 9.99 -23.25
C GLU A 230 14.22 9.96 -23.67
N GLU A 231 13.29 10.20 -22.74
CA GLU A 231 11.85 10.22 -23.02
C GLU A 231 11.39 11.47 -23.81
N LEU A 232 12.03 12.62 -23.62
CA LEU A 232 11.77 13.83 -24.42
C LEU A 232 12.23 13.64 -25.87
N GLY A 233 13.30 12.89 -26.09
CA GLY A 233 13.83 12.59 -27.41
C GLY A 233 14.60 13.74 -28.02
N LYS A 234 14.70 13.74 -29.35
CA LYS A 234 15.55 14.65 -30.13
C LYS A 234 14.72 15.56 -31.04
N MET A 235 15.24 16.75 -31.26
CA MET A 235 14.77 17.70 -32.26
C MET A 235 15.78 17.81 -33.40
N GLU A 236 15.25 17.94 -34.62
CA GLU A 236 16.03 18.21 -35.81
C GLU A 236 16.11 19.73 -36.03
N SER A 237 17.33 20.23 -36.21
CA SER A 237 17.57 21.59 -36.62
C SER A 237 17.12 21.79 -38.08
N ILE A 238 16.28 22.78 -38.30
CA ILE A 238 15.77 23.15 -39.63
C ILE A 238 16.89 23.74 -40.52
N VAL A 239 17.99 24.21 -39.91
CA VAL A 239 19.05 24.93 -40.61
C VAL A 239 20.09 23.98 -41.24
N ASP A 240 20.45 22.91 -40.54
CA ASP A 240 21.55 22.03 -40.92
C ASP A 240 21.23 20.53 -40.80
N GLY A 241 20.00 20.16 -40.40
CA GLY A 241 19.57 18.77 -40.22
C GLY A 241 20.23 18.06 -39.03
N SER A 242 20.97 18.79 -38.19
CA SER A 242 21.58 18.22 -36.99
C SER A 242 20.52 17.80 -35.97
N GLN A 243 20.77 16.70 -35.26
CA GLN A 243 19.86 16.16 -34.24
C GLN A 243 20.41 16.46 -32.85
N HIS A 244 19.64 17.17 -32.04
CA HIS A 244 19.99 17.51 -30.66
C HIS A 244 18.88 17.04 -29.71
N ASN A 245 19.22 16.73 -28.46
CA ASN A 245 18.18 16.41 -27.48
C ASN A 245 17.29 17.64 -27.25
N ILE A 246 16.00 17.42 -26.99
CA ILE A 246 15.09 18.54 -26.65
C ILE A 246 15.55 19.24 -25.36
N ALA A 247 16.07 18.47 -24.41
CA ALA A 247 16.76 18.97 -23.23
C ALA A 247 17.85 17.98 -22.83
N ASP A 248 19.07 18.47 -22.59
CA ASP A 248 20.16 17.65 -22.08
C ASP A 248 20.07 17.48 -20.56
N MET A 249 20.76 16.46 -20.03
CA MET A 249 20.81 16.21 -18.58
C MET A 249 21.34 17.42 -17.79
N THR A 250 22.29 18.15 -18.35
CA THR A 250 22.86 19.37 -17.76
C THR A 250 21.83 20.49 -17.66
N ASP A 251 20.94 20.60 -18.64
CA ASP A 251 19.91 21.63 -18.65
C ASP A 251 18.84 21.27 -17.62
N LEU A 252 18.36 20.03 -17.67
CA LEU A 252 17.32 19.49 -16.78
C LEU A 252 17.72 19.57 -15.30
N THR A 253 19.01 19.41 -15.00
CA THR A 253 19.55 19.54 -13.63
C THR A 253 19.94 20.97 -13.25
N GLY A 254 19.97 21.89 -14.21
CA GLY A 254 20.39 23.26 -14.05
C GLY A 254 19.31 24.19 -13.50
N SER A 255 19.68 25.45 -13.27
CA SER A 255 18.74 26.48 -12.77
C SER A 255 17.61 26.80 -13.74
N GLU A 256 17.77 26.51 -15.03
CA GLU A 256 16.75 26.77 -16.05
C GLU A 256 15.44 26.00 -15.77
N TYR A 257 15.55 24.75 -15.32
CA TYR A 257 14.40 23.88 -15.05
C TYR A 257 14.02 23.83 -13.57
N ALA A 258 14.70 24.60 -12.71
CA ALA A 258 14.52 24.56 -11.26
C ALA A 258 13.09 24.95 -10.81
N ASN A 259 12.39 25.77 -11.58
CA ASN A 259 11.01 26.17 -11.30
C ASN A 259 9.98 25.47 -12.18
N ASP A 260 10.37 24.46 -12.94
CA ASP A 260 9.49 23.78 -13.88
C ASP A 260 9.07 22.39 -13.42
N VAL A 261 7.91 21.98 -13.92
CA VAL A 261 7.38 20.63 -13.90
C VAL A 261 7.29 20.16 -15.34
N ILE A 262 8.03 19.11 -15.68
CA ILE A 262 7.98 18.51 -17.02
C ILE A 262 6.97 17.37 -16.98
N ILE A 263 5.88 17.53 -17.72
CA ILE A 263 4.76 16.58 -17.74
C ILE A 263 4.74 15.86 -19.08
N LEU A 264 4.87 14.54 -19.01
CA LEU A 264 4.72 13.64 -20.14
C LEU A 264 3.35 12.97 -20.04
N SER A 265 2.55 13.08 -21.09
CA SER A 265 1.25 12.41 -21.19
C SER A 265 1.18 11.60 -22.48
N SER A 266 0.69 10.36 -22.39
CA SER A 266 0.51 9.49 -23.55
C SER A 266 -0.29 10.17 -24.66
N GLY A 267 0.29 10.22 -25.87
CA GLY A 267 -0.36 10.79 -27.05
C GLY A 267 -0.28 12.32 -27.16
N ASN A 268 0.34 13.00 -26.21
CA ASN A 268 0.50 14.46 -26.20
C ASN A 268 1.97 14.87 -26.29
N LYS A 269 2.23 16.09 -26.77
CA LYS A 269 3.57 16.70 -26.68
C LYS A 269 3.95 16.93 -25.21
N PRO A 270 5.24 16.84 -24.85
CA PRO A 270 5.71 17.21 -23.52
C PRO A 270 5.23 18.61 -23.12
N ILE A 271 4.81 18.77 -21.87
CA ILE A 271 4.35 20.03 -21.32
C ILE A 271 5.40 20.52 -20.32
N ARG A 272 5.88 21.75 -20.51
CA ARG A 272 6.69 22.48 -19.55
C ARG A 272 5.76 23.41 -18.77
N ALA A 273 5.48 23.08 -17.51
CA ALA A 273 4.63 23.86 -16.62
C ALA A 273 5.46 24.52 -15.51
N THR A 274 4.99 25.64 -14.97
CA THR A 274 5.66 26.31 -13.84
C THR A 274 5.18 25.73 -12.51
N LYS A 275 6.09 25.55 -11.55
CA LYS A 275 5.77 25.10 -10.20
C LYS A 275 4.86 26.11 -9.51
N HIS A 276 3.75 25.59 -8.99
CA HIS A 276 2.81 26.35 -8.18
C HIS A 276 2.91 25.87 -6.74
N PHE A 277 3.50 26.70 -5.88
CA PHE A 277 3.74 26.33 -4.48
C PHE A 277 2.50 26.62 -3.63
N ALA A 278 1.95 25.59 -3.00
CA ALA A 278 0.71 25.70 -2.21
C ALA A 278 0.78 26.76 -1.10
N TYR A 279 1.95 26.97 -0.48
CA TYR A 279 2.15 27.96 0.59
C TYR A 279 2.26 29.41 0.08
N GLN A 280 2.38 29.63 -1.22
CA GLN A 280 2.37 30.95 -1.84
C GLN A 280 0.98 31.36 -2.34
N ASP A 281 0.08 30.38 -2.51
CA ASP A 281 -1.29 30.60 -2.92
C ASP A 281 -2.20 30.81 -1.69
N GLU A 282 -2.94 31.91 -1.68
CA GLU A 282 -3.77 32.31 -0.55
C GLU A 282 -4.92 31.31 -0.29
N GLU A 283 -5.53 30.78 -1.35
CA GLU A 283 -6.66 29.84 -1.27
C GLU A 283 -6.20 28.46 -0.80
N LEU A 284 -5.09 27.95 -1.36
CA LEU A 284 -4.50 26.70 -0.93
C LEU A 284 -3.98 26.79 0.51
N THR A 285 -3.39 27.92 0.90
CA THR A 285 -2.94 28.16 2.29
C THR A 285 -4.11 28.14 3.27
N LYS A 286 -5.25 28.77 2.92
CA LYS A 286 -6.48 28.70 3.71
C LYS A 286 -6.96 27.26 3.88
N ARG A 287 -6.94 26.46 2.80
CA ARG A 287 -7.33 25.04 2.83
C ARG A 287 -6.38 24.16 3.66
N MET A 288 -5.07 24.39 3.58
CA MET A 288 -4.06 23.68 4.39
C MET A 288 -4.17 24.03 5.88
N SER A 289 -4.74 25.18 6.22
CA SER A 289 -4.94 25.64 7.59
C SER A 289 -6.25 25.13 8.22
N ILE A 290 -7.05 24.34 7.50
CA ILE A 290 -8.26 23.73 8.05
C ILE A 290 -7.84 22.72 9.13
N PRO A 291 -8.28 22.90 10.39
CA PRO A 291 -7.95 21.96 11.45
C PRO A 291 -8.54 20.58 11.14
N ALA A 292 -7.86 19.52 11.60
CA ALA A 292 -8.41 18.18 11.51
C ALA A 292 -9.82 18.14 12.17
N PRO A 293 -10.80 17.44 11.57
CA PRO A 293 -12.12 17.34 12.15
C PRO A 293 -12.02 16.77 13.58
N ILE A 294 -12.79 17.35 14.50
CA ILE A 294 -12.86 16.84 15.88
C ILE A 294 -13.64 15.55 15.84
N ILE A 295 -12.94 14.44 16.04
CA ILE A 295 -13.54 13.12 16.08
C ILE A 295 -13.89 12.80 17.53
N ASN A 296 -15.18 12.91 17.88
CA ASN A 296 -15.67 12.50 19.18
C ASN A 296 -15.55 10.98 19.31
N ARG A 297 -14.81 10.51 20.32
CA ARG A 297 -14.63 9.09 20.58
C ARG A 297 -15.11 8.75 21.99
N ASN A 298 -15.81 7.65 22.14
CA ASN A 298 -16.19 7.14 23.46
C ASN A 298 -14.94 6.63 24.22
N PRO A 299 -15.03 6.26 25.51
CA PRO A 299 -13.89 5.76 26.29
C PRO A 299 -13.22 4.52 25.70
N THR A 300 -13.93 3.76 24.87
CA THR A 300 -13.34 2.63 24.16
C THR A 300 -12.59 3.12 22.90
N GLY A 301 -12.91 4.27 22.32
CA GLY A 301 -12.26 4.83 21.14
C GLY A 301 -13.08 4.70 19.86
N ARG A 302 -14.34 4.23 19.94
CA ARG A 302 -15.30 4.24 18.83
C ARG A 302 -15.80 5.65 18.58
N LEU A 303 -16.10 5.97 17.33
CA LEU A 303 -16.81 7.19 16.95
C LEU A 303 -18.10 7.30 17.76
N ILE A 304 -18.29 8.43 18.42
CA ILE A 304 -19.61 8.84 18.90
C ILE A 304 -20.27 9.41 17.66
N GLN A 305 -21.18 8.66 17.04
CA GLN A 305 -22.05 9.22 16.01
C GLN A 305 -22.96 10.24 16.71
N ASP A 306 -23.06 11.44 16.13
CA ASP A 306 -24.09 12.43 16.48
C ASP A 306 -25.47 11.96 16.00
#